data_AF-A0A9D5Q1M7-F1
#
_entry.id   AF-A0A9D5Q1M7-F1
#
_cell.length_a   1.000
_cell.length_b   1.000
_cell.length_c   1.000
_cell.angle_alpha   90.00
_cell.angle_beta   90.00
_cell.angle_gamma   90.00
#
_symmetry.space_group_name_H-M   'P 1'
#
loop_
_entity.id
_entity.type
_entity.pdbx_description
1 polymer ?
#
loop_
_entity_poly.entity_id
_entity_poly.type
_entity_poly.pdbx_seq_one_letter_code
_entity_poly.pdbx_strand_id
1 'polypeptide(L)'
;MQNRIVEIATDDVHLSLFRGFVKLTRTGEEIGRVGLPEIGALIIRGYGASVSLNLAARLAEENIPLILCGPDQNPASVVWPVSGHHSQGHVIEAQAALKQPRKKRLWQALIKAKILAQAQALAAEGEVAADLFEIAERVRSGDPDNQ
;
A
#
# COMPACT_ATOMS: atom_id res chain seq x y z
N MET A 1 9.13 -10.72 11.68
CA MET A 1 9.23 -10.24 10.29
C MET A 1 9.56 -8.76 10.33
N GLN A 2 10.65 -8.34 9.70
CA GLN A 2 10.89 -6.92 9.43
C GLN A 2 10.14 -6.57 8.15
N ASN A 3 9.25 -5.57 8.22
CA ASN A 3 8.40 -5.15 7.11
C ASN A 3 8.91 -3.80 6.59
N ARG A 4 10.16 -3.76 6.09
CA ARG A 4 10.83 -2.51 5.70
C ARG A 4 10.30 -2.03 4.36
N ILE A 5 9.97 -0.74 4.27
CA ILE A 5 9.72 -0.10 2.98
C ILE A 5 11.10 0.23 2.39
N VAL A 6 11.40 -0.33 1.22
CA VAL A 6 12.63 -0.07 0.49
C VAL A 6 12.31 0.84 -0.68
N GLU A 7 12.96 2.00 -0.69
CA GLU A 7 12.81 3.00 -1.74
C GLU A 7 14.08 3.10 -2.57
N ILE A 8 13.91 3.11 -3.89
CA ILE A 8 14.99 3.15 -4.87
C ILE A 8 14.90 4.48 -5.60
N ALA A 9 15.59 5.48 -5.05
CA ALA A 9 15.63 6.85 -5.57
C ALA A 9 16.83 7.11 -6.50
N THR A 10 17.72 6.12 -6.68
CA THR A 10 18.90 6.26 -7.53
C THR A 10 18.54 6.08 -9.01
N ASP A 11 19.01 7.01 -9.84
CA ASP A 11 18.78 6.97 -11.29
C ASP A 11 19.67 5.94 -12.00
N ASP A 12 19.20 5.49 -13.17
CA ASP A 12 19.89 4.59 -14.11
C ASP A 12 20.34 3.26 -13.48
N VAL A 13 19.52 2.72 -12.58
CA VAL A 13 19.76 1.44 -11.91
C VAL A 13 18.98 0.29 -12.55
N HIS A 14 19.60 -0.88 -12.57
CA HIS A 14 18.95 -2.14 -12.92
C HIS A 14 18.75 -3.00 -11.67
N LEU A 15 17.50 -3.33 -11.37
CA LEU A 15 17.13 -4.20 -10.27
C LEU A 15 16.91 -5.62 -10.77
N SER A 16 17.56 -6.57 -10.12
CA SER A 16 17.48 -7.99 -10.46
C SER A 16 17.43 -8.89 -9.22
N LEU A 17 16.88 -10.09 -9.39
CA LEU A 17 16.90 -11.11 -8.35
C LEU A 17 18.27 -11.81 -8.31
N PHE A 18 18.89 -11.88 -7.12
CA PHE A 18 20.13 -12.62 -6.91
C PHE A 18 20.09 -13.37 -5.58
N ARG A 19 19.94 -14.70 -5.62
CA ARG A 19 20.00 -15.59 -4.44
C ARG A 19 19.14 -15.15 -3.24
N GLY A 20 17.90 -14.71 -3.50
CA GLY A 20 16.99 -14.22 -2.45
C GLY A 20 17.15 -12.75 -2.08
N PHE A 21 18.01 -12.01 -2.79
CA PHE A 21 18.19 -10.58 -2.65
C PHE A 21 17.67 -9.83 -3.87
N VAL A 22 17.15 -8.63 -3.63
CA VAL A 22 17.01 -7.61 -4.66
C VAL A 22 18.38 -6.94 -4.81
N LYS A 23 19.02 -7.14 -5.96
CA LYS A 23 20.33 -6.59 -6.30
C LYS A 23 20.16 -5.37 -7.18
N LEU A 24 20.86 -4.28 -6.85
CA LEU A 24 20.93 -3.07 -7.65
C LEU A 24 22.26 -3.05 -8.40
N THR A 25 22.19 -2.81 -9.70
CA THR A 25 23.36 -2.66 -10.56
C THR A 25 23.30 -1.32 -11.29
N ARG A 26 24.41 -0.57 -11.28
CA ARG A 26 24.57 0.67 -12.05
C ARG A 26 25.85 0.55 -12.85
N THR A 27 25.80 0.89 -14.13
CA THR A 27 26.99 0.83 -15.04
C THR A 27 27.75 -0.51 -14.98
N GLY A 28 27.05 -1.62 -14.75
CA GLY A 28 27.64 -2.97 -14.65
C GLY A 28 28.15 -3.38 -13.27
N GLU A 29 28.19 -2.47 -12.30
CA GLU A 29 28.66 -2.72 -10.93
C GLU A 29 27.50 -2.86 -9.93
N GLU A 30 27.64 -3.79 -8.99
CA GLU A 30 26.69 -3.93 -7.88
C GLU A 30 26.90 -2.78 -6.89
N ILE A 31 25.89 -1.93 -6.75
CA ILE A 31 25.92 -0.80 -5.80
C ILE A 31 25.27 -1.16 -4.46
N GLY A 32 24.52 -2.26 -4.40
CA GLY A 32 23.91 -2.73 -3.18
C GLY A 32 22.90 -3.85 -3.39
N ARG A 33 22.47 -4.44 -2.27
CA ARG A 33 21.43 -5.46 -2.25
C ARG A 33 20.66 -5.46 -0.94
N VAL A 34 19.42 -5.92 -0.99
CA VAL A 34 18.54 -6.09 0.19
C VAL A 34 17.88 -7.46 0.15
N GLY A 35 17.81 -8.13 1.30
CA GLY A 35 17.20 -9.46 1.41
C GLY A 35 15.69 -9.37 1.25
N LEU A 36 15.11 -10.21 0.38
CA LEU A 36 13.65 -10.25 0.17
C LEU A 36 12.83 -10.39 1.46
N PRO A 37 13.21 -11.24 2.44
CA PRO A 37 12.42 -11.41 3.67
C PRO A 37 12.32 -10.16 4.56
N GLU A 38 13.14 -9.14 4.32
CA GLU A 38 13.12 -7.88 5.05
C GLU A 38 12.20 -6.84 4.42
N ILE A 39 11.75 -7.06 3.18
CA ILE A 39 11.05 -6.07 2.37
C ILE A 39 9.54 -6.25 2.54
N GLY A 40 8.89 -5.20 3.04
CA GLY A 40 7.43 -5.09 3.09
C GLY A 40 6.82 -4.42 1.87
N ALA A 41 7.59 -3.56 1.18
CA ALA A 41 7.22 -2.93 -0.08
C ALA A 41 8.48 -2.44 -0.80
N LEU A 42 8.48 -2.49 -2.13
CA LEU A 42 9.53 -1.93 -2.97
C LEU A 42 8.98 -0.76 -3.79
N ILE A 43 9.54 0.44 -3.60
CA ILE A 43 9.14 1.67 -4.30
C ILE A 43 10.24 2.06 -5.28
N ILE A 44 9.91 2.17 -6.56
CA ILE A 44 10.83 2.58 -7.63
C ILE A 44 10.54 4.02 -8.01
N ARG A 45 11.52 4.88 -7.78
CA ARG A 45 11.43 6.33 -7.99
C ARG A 45 12.46 6.84 -9.00
N GLY A 46 13.67 6.28 -8.99
CA GLY A 46 14.79 6.74 -9.84
C GLY A 46 14.43 6.74 -11.33
N TYR A 47 14.80 7.80 -12.03
CA TYR A 47 14.64 7.91 -13.47
C TYR A 47 15.54 6.87 -14.16
N GLY A 48 15.06 6.29 -15.26
CA GLY A 48 15.80 5.26 -16.00
C GLY A 48 15.96 3.94 -15.25
N ALA A 49 15.33 3.78 -14.07
CA ALA A 49 15.35 2.52 -13.35
C ALA A 49 14.64 1.41 -14.15
N SER A 50 15.24 0.22 -14.15
CA SER A 50 14.67 -0.97 -14.78
C SER A 50 14.56 -2.11 -13.77
N VAL A 51 13.48 -2.89 -13.88
CA VAL A 51 13.22 -4.03 -13.01
C VAL A 51 13.15 -5.27 -13.89
N SER A 52 13.89 -6.31 -13.55
CA SER A 52 13.82 -7.58 -14.26
C SER A 52 12.49 -8.29 -13.98
N LEU A 53 11.94 -8.97 -15.00
CA LEU A 53 10.65 -9.66 -14.88
C LEU A 53 10.65 -10.72 -13.75
N ASN A 54 11.75 -11.46 -13.60
CA ASN A 54 11.87 -12.47 -12.54
C ASN A 54 11.86 -11.88 -11.12
N LEU A 55 12.35 -10.65 -10.95
CA LEU A 55 12.27 -9.94 -9.69
C LEU A 55 10.83 -9.52 -9.41
N ALA A 56 10.15 -8.91 -10.38
CA ALA A 56 8.74 -8.53 -10.23
C ALA A 56 7.84 -9.73 -9.89
N ALA A 57 8.04 -10.87 -10.59
CA ALA A 57 7.32 -12.11 -10.30
C ALA A 57 7.63 -12.66 -8.89
N ARG A 58 8.91 -12.68 -8.49
CA ARG A 58 9.29 -13.12 -7.13
C ARG A 58 8.69 -12.22 -6.04
N LEU A 59 8.68 -10.90 -6.22
CA LEU A 59 8.04 -9.98 -5.29
C LEU A 59 6.54 -10.29 -5.15
N ALA A 60 5.85 -10.55 -6.26
CA ALA A 60 4.44 -10.94 -6.25
C ALA A 60 4.20 -12.27 -5.50
N GLU A 61 5.02 -13.29 -5.71
CA GLU A 61 4.93 -14.59 -5.01
C GLU A 61 5.09 -14.44 -3.48
N GLU A 62 5.93 -13.50 -3.04
CA GLU A 62 6.18 -13.19 -1.63
C GLU A 62 5.17 -12.16 -1.06
N ASN A 63 4.14 -11.76 -1.82
CA ASN A 63 3.20 -10.67 -1.49
C ASN A 63 3.87 -9.32 -1.18
N ILE A 64 5.01 -9.04 -1.80
CA ILE A 64 5.70 -7.76 -1.67
C ILE A 64 5.20 -6.85 -2.80
N PRO A 65 4.45 -5.77 -2.50
CA PRO A 65 4.00 -4.84 -3.52
C PRO A 65 5.19 -4.10 -4.15
N LEU A 66 5.17 -4.02 -5.47
CA LEU A 66 6.08 -3.18 -6.26
C LEU A 66 5.31 -1.93 -6.70
N ILE A 67 5.76 -0.77 -6.24
CA ILE A 67 5.19 0.53 -6.56
C ILE A 67 6.11 1.21 -7.58
N LEU A 68 5.54 1.63 -8.72
CA LEU A 68 6.26 2.37 -9.75
C LEU A 68 5.81 3.83 -9.71
N CYS A 69 6.74 4.75 -9.48
CA CYS A 69 6.44 6.18 -9.50
C CYS A 69 6.56 6.75 -10.91
N GLY A 70 5.70 7.73 -11.21
CA GLY A 70 5.71 8.47 -12.46
C GLY A 70 6.77 9.59 -12.46
N PRO A 71 6.85 10.36 -13.57
CA PRO A 71 7.79 11.48 -13.68
C PRO A 71 7.57 12.60 -12.66
N ASP A 72 6.37 12.69 -12.09
CA ASP A 72 5.98 13.64 -11.03
C ASP A 72 6.28 13.12 -9.62
N GLN A 73 7.03 12.01 -9.51
CA GLN A 73 7.48 11.43 -8.25
C GLN A 73 6.36 10.83 -7.39
N ASN A 74 5.14 10.74 -7.94
CA ASN A 74 3.98 10.11 -7.31
C ASN A 74 3.80 8.66 -7.77
N PRO A 75 3.21 7.77 -6.94
CA PRO A 75 2.86 6.42 -7.36
C PRO A 75 1.96 6.43 -8.59
N ALA A 76 2.46 5.92 -9.72
CA ALA A 76 1.71 5.81 -10.97
C ALA A 76 1.10 4.43 -11.16
N SER A 77 1.74 3.38 -10.61
CA SER A 77 1.19 2.03 -10.61
C SER A 77 1.62 1.22 -9.40
N VAL A 78 0.81 0.20 -9.10
CA VAL A 78 1.13 -0.84 -8.14
C VAL A 78 1.00 -2.17 -8.87
N VAL A 79 2.08 -2.96 -8.88
CA VAL A 79 2.03 -4.34 -9.36
C VAL A 79 1.51 -5.19 -8.21
N TRP A 80 0.26 -5.63 -8.36
CA TRP A 80 -0.42 -6.44 -7.38
C TRP A 80 -0.41 -7.92 -7.78
N PRO A 81 -0.08 -8.86 -6.88
CA PRO A 81 -0.12 -10.28 -7.18
C PRO A 81 -1.54 -10.75 -7.53
N VAL A 82 -1.68 -11.44 -8.65
CA VAL A 82 -2.94 -12.08 -9.10
C VAL A 82 -3.06 -13.50 -8.53
N SER A 83 -1.95 -14.24 -8.55
CA SER A 83 -1.81 -15.57 -7.96
C SER A 83 -0.63 -15.54 -6.99
N GLY A 84 -0.89 -15.11 -5.75
CA GLY A 84 0.11 -15.06 -4.67
C GLY A 84 -0.04 -16.20 -3.66
N HIS A 85 0.26 -15.89 -2.41
CA HIS A 85 0.16 -16.83 -1.29
C HIS A 85 -1.25 -17.44 -1.17
N HIS A 86 -1.32 -18.72 -0.77
CA HIS A 86 -2.55 -19.51 -0.71
C HIS A 86 -3.75 -18.84 0.01
N SER A 87 -3.48 -17.92 0.93
CA SER A 87 -4.53 -17.16 1.65
C SER A 87 -5.19 -16.05 0.80
N GLN A 88 -4.52 -15.52 -0.22
CA GLN A 88 -4.99 -14.36 -0.97
C GLN A 88 -6.30 -14.66 -1.74
N GLY A 89 -6.39 -15.82 -2.37
CA GLY A 89 -7.60 -16.27 -3.08
C GLY A 89 -8.81 -16.37 -2.14
N HIS A 90 -8.61 -16.97 -0.96
CA HIS A 90 -9.66 -17.06 0.07
C HIS A 90 -10.10 -15.68 0.58
N VAL A 91 -9.19 -14.72 0.72
CA VAL A 91 -9.52 -13.35 1.10
C VAL A 91 -10.37 -12.67 0.01
N ILE A 92 -9.96 -12.78 -1.26
CA ILE A 92 -10.69 -12.20 -2.39
C ILE A 92 -12.10 -12.80 -2.49
N GLU A 93 -12.21 -14.14 -2.37
CA GLU A 93 -13.50 -14.83 -2.38
C GLU A 93 -14.38 -14.40 -1.21
N ALA A 94 -13.83 -14.32 0.01
CA ALA A 94 -14.56 -13.86 1.19
C ALA A 94 -15.03 -12.40 1.05
N GLN A 95 -14.24 -11.53 0.42
CA GLN A 95 -14.63 -10.15 0.10
C GLN A 95 -15.75 -10.10 -0.95
N ALA A 96 -15.67 -10.94 -2.00
CA ALA A 96 -16.69 -11.03 -3.03
C ALA A 96 -18.03 -11.55 -2.47
N ALA A 97 -17.99 -12.58 -1.63
CA ALA A 97 -19.15 -13.20 -0.97
C ALA A 97 -19.74 -12.36 0.19
N LEU A 98 -19.14 -11.21 0.50
CA LEU A 98 -19.53 -10.39 1.64
C LEU A 98 -20.96 -9.85 1.48
N LYS A 99 -21.85 -10.19 2.42
CA LYS A 99 -23.26 -9.75 2.41
C LYS A 99 -23.37 -8.23 2.52
N GLN A 100 -24.36 -7.66 1.82
CA GLN A 100 -24.63 -6.21 1.81
C GLN A 100 -24.75 -5.57 3.21
N PRO A 101 -25.45 -6.16 4.20
CA PRO A 101 -25.51 -5.59 5.55
C PRO A 101 -24.13 -5.47 6.22
N ARG A 102 -23.23 -6.43 5.98
CA ARG A 102 -21.86 -6.40 6.53
C ARG A 102 -21.01 -5.35 5.83
N LYS A 103 -21.15 -5.19 4.50
CA LYS A 103 -20.52 -4.10 3.74
C LYS A 103 -20.90 -2.73 4.32
N LYS A 104 -22.20 -2.47 4.52
CA LYS A 104 -22.69 -1.20 5.07
C LYS A 104 -22.18 -0.93 6.49
N ARG A 105 -22.12 -1.94 7.36
CA ARG A 105 -21.58 -1.79 8.72
C ARG A 105 -20.08 -1.49 8.74
N LEU A 106 -19.29 -2.20 7.92
CA LEU A 106 -17.85 -1.93 7.81
C LEU A 106 -17.58 -0.52 7.26
N TRP A 107 -18.32 -0.14 6.21
CA TRP A 107 -18.25 1.22 5.66
C TRP A 107 -18.58 2.28 6.73
N GLN A 108 -19.68 2.10 7.48
CA GLN A 108 -20.08 3.03 8.54
C GLN A 108 -18.98 3.17 9.61
N ALA A 109 -18.37 2.06 10.03
CA ALA A 109 -17.27 2.08 10.99
C ALA A 109 -16.05 2.87 10.48
N LEU A 110 -15.68 2.69 9.20
CA LEU A 110 -14.59 3.44 8.57
C LEU A 110 -14.89 4.95 8.50
N ILE A 111 -16.12 5.33 8.15
CA ILE A 111 -16.52 6.74 8.09
C ILE A 111 -16.53 7.37 9.48
N LYS A 112 -17.07 6.70 10.49
CA LYS A 112 -17.01 7.18 11.88
C LYS A 112 -15.57 7.38 12.33
N ALA A 113 -14.68 6.41 12.08
CA ALA A 113 -13.27 6.52 12.43
C ALA A 113 -12.57 7.69 11.70
N LYS A 114 -12.89 7.92 10.42
CA LYS A 114 -12.39 9.07 9.66
C LYS A 114 -12.81 10.39 10.32
N ILE A 115 -14.10 10.57 10.62
CA ILE A 115 -14.62 11.82 11.19
C ILE A 115 -14.01 12.08 12.57
N LEU A 116 -13.87 11.04 13.40
CA LEU A 116 -13.19 11.14 14.68
C LEU A 116 -11.72 11.57 14.53
N ALA A 117 -10.99 10.99 13.56
CA ALA A 117 -9.61 11.39 13.30
C ALA A 117 -9.51 12.84 12.81
N GLN A 118 -10.48 13.31 12.00
CA GLN A 118 -10.56 14.71 11.57
C GLN A 118 -10.82 15.65 12.76
N ALA A 119 -11.72 15.26 13.67
CA ALA A 119 -11.99 16.04 14.88
C ALA A 119 -10.75 16.14 15.77
N GLN A 120 -10.03 15.03 15.95
CA GLN A 120 -8.78 15.00 16.72
C GLN A 120 -7.68 15.85 16.08
N ALA A 121 -7.55 15.83 14.75
CA ALA A 121 -6.59 16.67 14.05
C ALA A 121 -6.87 18.17 14.25
N LEU A 122 -8.14 18.58 14.14
CA LEU A 122 -8.53 19.98 14.40
C LEU A 122 -8.29 20.38 15.85
N ALA A 123 -8.68 19.53 16.81
CA ALA A 123 -8.45 19.79 18.22
C ALA A 123 -6.95 19.91 18.55
N ALA A 124 -6.09 19.14 17.88
CA ALA A 124 -4.63 19.22 18.04
C ALA A 124 -4.05 20.55 17.54
N GLU A 125 -4.68 21.18 16.54
CA GLU A 125 -4.33 22.52 16.05
C GLU A 125 -5.01 23.66 16.84
N GLY A 126 -5.79 23.33 17.89
CA GLY A 126 -6.49 24.31 18.73
C GLY A 126 -7.84 24.78 18.20
N GLU A 127 -8.34 24.15 17.14
CA GLU A 127 -9.64 24.48 16.53
C GLU A 127 -10.80 23.75 17.22
N VAL A 128 -12.00 24.33 17.15
CA VAL A 128 -13.21 23.73 17.72
C VAL A 128 -13.69 22.57 16.86
N ALA A 129 -13.80 21.38 17.44
CA ALA A 129 -14.16 20.14 16.74
C ALA A 129 -15.41 19.43 17.29
N ALA A 130 -16.16 20.06 18.21
CA ALA A 130 -17.32 19.47 18.89
C ALA A 130 -18.34 18.90 17.90
N ASP A 131 -18.66 19.67 16.85
CA ASP A 131 -19.63 19.27 15.83
C ASP A 131 -19.23 17.97 15.12
N LEU A 132 -17.93 17.74 14.88
CA LEU A 132 -17.47 16.51 14.22
C LEU A 132 -17.59 15.28 15.13
N PHE A 133 -17.42 15.44 16.44
CA PHE A 133 -17.69 14.35 17.38
C PHE A 133 -19.17 13.96 17.35
N GLU A 134 -20.08 14.94 17.31
CA GLU A 134 -21.53 14.67 17.19
C GLU A 134 -21.89 14.03 15.86
N ILE A 135 -21.34 14.51 14.75
CA ILE A 135 -21.57 13.94 13.41
C ILE A 135 -21.12 12.48 13.38
N ALA A 136 -19.97 12.15 13.98
CA ALA A 136 -19.48 10.76 14.04
C ALA A 136 -20.47 9.81 14.75
N GLU A 137 -21.20 10.27 15.76
CA GLU A 137 -22.22 9.46 16.41
C GLU A 137 -23.42 9.21 15.49
N ARG A 138 -23.80 10.22 14.71
CA ARG A 138 -24.99 10.24 13.86
C ARG A 138 -24.87 9.48 12.54
N VAL A 139 -23.66 9.15 12.06
CA VAL A 139 -23.48 8.39 10.81
C VAL A 139 -24.30 7.10 10.85
N ARG A 140 -25.22 6.92 9.90
CA ARG A 140 -26.10 5.74 9.80
C ARG A 140 -25.58 4.71 8.78
N SER A 141 -26.19 3.53 8.78
CA SER A 141 -25.81 2.43 7.86
C SER A 141 -26.01 2.84 6.40
N GLY A 142 -24.91 2.99 5.67
CA GLY A 142 -24.91 3.47 4.28
C GLY A 142 -25.23 4.95 4.09
N ASP A 143 -25.27 5.71 5.20
CA ASP A 143 -25.40 7.18 5.27
C ASP A 143 -26.19 7.84 4.13
N PRO A 144 -27.50 7.57 4.02
CA PRO A 144 -28.30 8.05 2.90
C PRO A 144 -28.49 9.57 2.91
N ASP A 145 -28.39 10.20 4.08
CA ASP A 145 -28.71 11.61 4.27
C ASP A 145 -27.45 12.50 4.12
N ASN A 146 -26.24 11.95 4.28
CA ASN A 146 -24.95 12.67 4.28
C ASN A 146 -25.01 13.93 5.17
N GLN A 147 -25.50 13.76 6.39
CA GLN A 147 -25.77 14.80 7.40
C GLN A 147 -25.19 14.44 8.76
#